data_AF-X1CXQ1-F1
#
_entry.id   AF-X1CXQ1-F1
#
_cell.length_a   1.000
_cell.length_b   1.000
_cell.length_c   1.000
_cell.angle_alpha   90.00
_cell.angle_beta   90.00
_cell.angle_gamma   90.00
#
_symmetry.space_group_name_H-M   'P 1'
#
loop_
_entity.id
_entity.type
_entity.pdbx_description
1 polymer ?
#
loop_
_entity_poly.entity_id
_entity_poly.type
_entity_poly.pdbx_seq_one_letter_code
_entity_poly.pdbx_strand_id
1 'polypeptide(L)'
;MFIGAGGAARALSYFIAEDVAQIIFLNIRKERSKLLAKELNEKTGVKTFADGISNKNLKKFCSTSDVLINASPIGMYPKIEETPVPKEFLHKNLFVFDIIYNPLKTKLLKNAEDIGCKTSGGL
;
A
#
# COMPACT_ATOMS: atom_id res chain seq x y z
N MET A 1 -0.73 -5.42 -0.92
CA MET A 1 -1.61 -4.31 -1.35
C MET A 1 -0.85 -3.00 -1.34
N PHE A 2 -0.99 -2.19 -2.39
CA PHE A 2 -0.37 -0.87 -2.51
C PHE A 2 -1.41 0.24 -2.34
N ILE A 3 -1.05 1.24 -1.54
CA ILE A 3 -1.69 2.57 -1.57
C ILE A 3 -0.84 3.47 -2.46
N GLY A 4 -1.36 3.79 -3.64
CA GLY A 4 -0.60 4.48 -4.67
C GLY A 4 -0.45 3.61 -5.92
N ALA A 5 -0.32 4.28 -7.06
CA ALA A 5 -0.14 3.70 -8.39
C ALA A 5 0.75 4.63 -9.23
N GLY A 6 1.73 5.25 -8.57
CA GLY A 6 2.75 6.10 -9.18
C GLY A 6 4.01 5.31 -9.52
N GLY A 7 5.12 6.02 -9.81
CA GLY A 7 6.38 5.42 -10.23
C GLY A 7 6.95 4.42 -9.21
N ALA A 8 6.95 4.76 -7.91
CA ALA A 8 7.45 3.87 -6.87
C ALA A 8 6.60 2.58 -6.74
N ALA A 9 5.27 2.72 -6.74
CA ALA A 9 4.37 1.57 -6.72
C ALA A 9 4.61 0.66 -7.93
N ARG A 10 4.76 1.24 -9.13
CA ARG A 10 5.07 0.52 -10.36
C ARG A 10 6.38 -0.26 -10.21
N ALA A 11 7.48 0.40 -9.89
CA ALA A 11 8.79 -0.24 -9.76
C ALA A 11 8.78 -1.40 -8.76
N LEU A 12 8.28 -1.16 -7.53
CA LEU A 12 8.19 -2.18 -6.50
C LEU A 12 7.27 -3.33 -6.91
N SER A 13 6.14 -3.04 -7.55
CA SER A 13 5.20 -4.07 -7.96
C SER A 13 5.75 -5.01 -9.04
N TYR A 14 6.59 -4.49 -9.95
CA TYR A 14 7.31 -5.32 -10.92
C TYR A 14 8.36 -6.18 -10.25
N PHE A 15 9.08 -5.61 -9.27
CA PHE A 15 10.13 -6.32 -8.54
C PHE A 15 9.59 -7.53 -7.77
N ILE A 16 8.42 -7.40 -7.11
CA ILE A 16 7.85 -8.48 -6.29
C ILE A 16 6.87 -9.38 -7.04
N ALA A 17 6.63 -9.15 -8.33
CA ALA A 17 5.51 -9.77 -9.06
C ALA A 17 5.56 -11.31 -9.07
N GLU A 18 6.77 -11.88 -9.12
CA GLU A 18 6.99 -13.33 -9.17
C GLU A 18 6.91 -13.99 -7.78
N ASP A 19 7.09 -13.22 -6.72
CA ASP A 19 7.14 -13.70 -5.33
C ASP A 19 5.77 -13.66 -4.62
N VAL A 20 4.74 -13.16 -5.28
CA VAL A 20 3.42 -12.94 -4.68
C VAL A 20 2.29 -13.56 -5.51
N ALA A 21 1.27 -14.07 -4.83
CA ALA A 21 0.11 -14.67 -5.48
C ALA A 21 -0.80 -13.62 -6.17
N GLN A 22 -0.84 -12.40 -5.63
CA GLN A 22 -1.66 -11.31 -6.16
C GLN A 22 -1.19 -9.93 -5.70
N ILE A 23 -1.47 -8.92 -6.52
CA ILE A 23 -1.21 -7.51 -6.18
C ILE A 23 -2.49 -6.68 -6.31
N ILE A 24 -2.82 -5.96 -5.24
CA ILE A 24 -3.97 -5.06 -5.18
C ILE A 24 -3.46 -3.61 -5.18
N PHE A 25 -3.96 -2.77 -6.08
CA PHE A 25 -3.66 -1.34 -6.13
C PHE A 25 -4.89 -0.49 -5.77
N LEU A 26 -4.76 0.37 -4.76
CA LEU A 26 -5.72 1.43 -4.51
C LEU A 26 -5.10 2.79 -4.79
N ASN A 27 -5.87 3.68 -5.41
CA ASN A 27 -5.44 5.05 -5.67
C ASN A 27 -6.61 6.02 -5.56
N ILE A 28 -6.34 7.29 -5.23
CA ILE A 28 -7.35 8.36 -5.29
C ILE A 28 -7.91 8.53 -6.71
N ARG A 29 -7.09 8.28 -7.74
CA ARG A 29 -7.50 8.22 -9.15
C ARG A 29 -7.61 6.76 -9.58
N LYS A 30 -8.80 6.20 -9.48
CA LYS A 30 -9.11 4.78 -9.82
C LYS A 30 -8.56 4.34 -11.19
N GLU A 31 -8.57 5.21 -12.19
CA GLU A 31 -8.04 4.86 -13.52
C GLU A 31 -6.53 4.61 -13.52
N ARG A 32 -5.76 5.25 -12.62
CA ARG A 32 -4.32 4.98 -12.49
C ARG A 32 -4.04 3.60 -11.91
N SER A 33 -4.80 3.16 -10.89
CA SER A 33 -4.64 1.82 -10.33
C SER A 33 -5.05 0.76 -11.35
N LYS A 34 -6.15 0.96 -12.08
CA LYS A 34 -6.57 0.04 -13.16
C LYS A 34 -5.53 -0.10 -14.26
N LEU A 35 -4.96 1.02 -14.73
CA LEU A 35 -3.94 1.01 -15.77
C LEU A 35 -2.70 0.22 -15.33
N LEU A 36 -2.20 0.51 -14.12
CA LEU A 36 -1.03 -0.20 -13.59
C LEU A 36 -1.31 -1.68 -13.36
N ALA A 37 -2.47 -2.03 -12.81
CA ALA A 37 -2.86 -3.42 -12.59
C ALA A 37 -2.94 -4.21 -13.90
N LYS A 38 -3.56 -3.63 -14.93
CA LYS A 38 -3.64 -4.23 -16.26
C LYS A 38 -2.24 -4.46 -16.84
N GLU A 39 -1.42 -3.41 -16.85
CA GLU A 39 -0.07 -3.49 -17.41
C GLU A 39 0.78 -4.54 -16.70
N LEU A 40 0.76 -4.55 -15.37
CA LEU A 40 1.54 -5.51 -14.58
C LEU A 40 1.09 -6.95 -14.84
N ASN A 41 -0.23 -7.19 -14.92
CA ASN A 41 -0.76 -8.50 -15.26
C ASN A 41 -0.34 -8.95 -16.66
N GLU A 42 -0.44 -8.07 -17.66
CA GLU A 42 -0.04 -8.38 -19.05
C GLU A 42 1.45 -8.72 -19.16
N LYS A 43 2.30 -8.05 -18.37
CA LYS A 43 3.76 -8.24 -18.45
C LYS A 43 4.32 -9.39 -17.61
N THR A 44 3.66 -9.72 -16.50
CA THR A 44 4.22 -10.68 -15.50
C THR A 44 3.33 -11.89 -15.27
N GLY A 45 2.07 -11.85 -15.71
CA GLY A 45 1.08 -12.88 -15.41
C GLY A 45 0.54 -12.89 -13.98
N VAL A 46 1.09 -12.06 -13.06
CA VAL A 46 0.60 -11.98 -11.68
C VAL A 46 -0.86 -11.54 -11.65
N LYS A 47 -1.66 -12.14 -10.75
CA LYS A 47 -3.04 -11.72 -10.57
C LYS A 47 -3.07 -10.31 -10.00
N THR A 48 -3.82 -9.41 -10.64
CA THR A 48 -3.95 -8.04 -10.15
C THR A 48 -5.40 -7.65 -9.91
N PHE A 49 -5.59 -6.78 -8.93
CA PHE A 49 -6.85 -6.09 -8.67
C PHE A 49 -6.60 -4.60 -8.51
N ALA A 50 -7.56 -3.79 -8.93
CA ALA A 50 -7.46 -2.35 -8.78
C ALA A 50 -8.80 -1.71 -8.47
N ASP A 51 -8.79 -0.73 -7.58
CA ASP A 51 -9.93 0.12 -7.34
C ASP A 51 -9.51 1.52 -6.85
N GLY A 52 -10.50 2.37 -6.61
CA GLY A 52 -10.34 3.65 -5.92
C GLY A 52 -10.26 3.50 -4.40
N ILE A 53 -9.65 4.48 -3.75
CA ILE A 53 -9.66 4.59 -2.28
C ILE A 53 -11.09 4.90 -1.80
N SER A 54 -11.59 4.07 -0.88
CA SER A 54 -12.80 4.29 -0.10
C SER A 54 -12.68 3.50 1.20
N ASN A 55 -13.42 3.88 2.26
CA ASN A 55 -13.38 3.12 3.53
C ASN A 55 -13.78 1.65 3.33
N LYS A 56 -14.76 1.39 2.46
CA LYS A 56 -15.17 0.02 2.10
C LYS A 56 -14.02 -0.77 1.49
N ASN A 57 -13.32 -0.20 0.51
CA ASN A 57 -12.22 -0.86 -0.18
C ASN A 57 -11.01 -1.03 0.73
N LEU A 58 -10.64 0.00 1.50
CA LEU A 58 -9.55 -0.06 2.47
C LEU A 58 -9.81 -1.17 3.49
N LYS A 59 -10.97 -1.17 4.15
CA LYS A 59 -11.34 -2.20 5.13
C LYS A 59 -11.29 -3.61 4.53
N LYS A 60 -11.89 -3.79 3.34
CA LYS A 60 -11.91 -5.08 2.64
C LYS A 60 -10.49 -5.56 2.34
N PHE A 61 -9.69 -4.76 1.66
CA PHE A 61 -8.40 -5.21 1.16
C PHE A 61 -7.33 -5.28 2.25
N CYS A 62 -7.40 -4.45 3.30
CA CYS A 62 -6.56 -4.64 4.48
C CYS A 62 -6.83 -6.00 5.13
N SER A 63 -8.08 -6.39 5.33
CA SER A 63 -8.42 -7.69 5.96
C SER A 63 -7.98 -8.93 5.18
N THR A 64 -7.67 -8.80 3.89
CA THR A 64 -7.29 -9.91 3.01
C THR A 64 -5.85 -9.83 2.52
N SER A 65 -5.06 -8.88 3.02
CA SER A 65 -3.67 -8.69 2.58
C SER A 65 -2.71 -9.12 3.68
N ASP A 66 -1.62 -9.77 3.28
CA ASP A 66 -0.51 -10.07 4.20
C ASP A 66 0.45 -8.88 4.33
N VAL A 67 0.53 -8.06 3.28
CA VAL A 67 1.43 -6.91 3.19
C VAL A 67 0.67 -5.66 2.71
N LEU A 68 0.83 -4.55 3.43
CA LEU A 68 0.39 -3.21 3.05
C LEU A 68 1.62 -2.35 2.74
N ILE A 69 1.65 -1.76 1.54
CA ILE A 69 2.71 -0.87 1.08
C ILE A 69 2.13 0.52 0.85
N ASN A 70 2.57 1.52 1.61
CA ASN A 70 2.31 2.91 1.26
C ASN A 70 3.34 3.36 0.22
N ALA A 71 2.86 3.64 -0.99
CA ALA A 71 3.62 4.21 -2.09
C ALA A 71 3.00 5.55 -2.55
N SER A 72 2.39 6.26 -1.60
CA SER A 72 1.80 7.58 -1.75
C SER A 72 2.55 8.58 -0.87
N PRO A 73 2.41 9.90 -1.10
CA PRO A 73 3.05 10.91 -0.25
C PRO A 73 2.32 11.17 1.08
N ILE A 74 1.23 10.44 1.37
CA ILE A 74 0.44 10.66 2.59
C ILE A 74 1.24 10.18 3.81
N GLY A 75 1.41 11.07 4.80
CA GLY A 75 2.26 10.84 5.98
C GLY A 75 3.68 11.39 5.84
N MET A 76 4.03 11.95 4.67
CA MET A 76 5.33 12.60 4.43
C MET A 76 5.34 14.03 4.97
N TYR A 77 6.51 14.53 5.37
CA TYR A 77 6.68 15.93 5.74
C TYR A 77 6.17 16.87 4.61
N PRO A 78 5.46 17.96 4.94
CA PRO A 78 5.13 18.47 6.28
C PRO A 78 3.85 17.88 6.89
N LYS A 79 3.07 17.09 6.14
CA LYS A 79 1.77 16.56 6.54
C LYS A 79 1.88 15.22 7.27
N ILE A 80 2.69 15.20 8.33
CA ILE A 80 3.06 13.98 9.05
C ILE A 80 1.90 13.37 9.86
N GLU A 81 0.85 14.14 10.08
CA GLU A 81 -0.35 13.72 10.83
C GLU A 81 -1.42 13.04 9.97
N GLU A 82 -1.19 12.90 8.68
CA GLU A 82 -2.09 12.17 7.77
C GLU A 82 -1.68 10.69 7.68
N THR A 83 -2.65 9.81 7.42
CA THR A 83 -2.40 8.38 7.14
C THR A 83 -3.25 7.93 5.96
N PRO A 84 -2.72 7.12 5.04
CA PRO A 84 -3.49 6.59 3.92
C PRO A 84 -4.51 5.51 4.34
N VAL A 85 -4.30 4.89 5.51
CA VAL A 85 -5.15 3.81 6.04
C VAL A 85 -5.50 4.11 7.51
N PRO A 86 -6.81 4.14 7.85
CA PRO A 86 -7.26 4.23 9.24
C PRO A 86 -6.75 3.08 10.12
N LYS A 87 -6.41 3.38 11.38
CA LYS A 87 -5.79 2.42 12.32
C LYS A 87 -6.68 1.20 12.55
N GLU A 88 -7.99 1.40 12.60
CA GLU A 88 -9.01 0.38 12.82
C GLU A 88 -9.15 -0.64 11.67
N PHE A 89 -8.53 -0.39 10.52
CA PHE A 89 -8.51 -1.36 9.41
C PHE A 89 -7.26 -2.24 9.41
N LEU A 90 -6.26 -1.90 10.23
CA LEU A 90 -5.05 -2.69 10.39
C LEU A 90 -5.31 -3.89 11.32
N HIS A 91 -4.54 -4.95 11.15
CA HIS A 91 -4.57 -6.13 12.02
C HIS A 91 -3.16 -6.63 12.28
N LYS A 92 -2.93 -7.22 13.46
CA LYS A 92 -1.58 -7.63 13.94
C LYS A 92 -0.77 -8.51 12.99
N ASN A 93 -1.43 -9.28 12.12
CA ASN A 93 -0.77 -10.17 11.15
C ASN A 93 -0.35 -9.46 9.84
N LEU A 94 -0.69 -8.17 9.68
CA LEU A 94 -0.32 -7.39 8.51
C LEU A 94 1.12 -6.90 8.64
N PHE A 95 1.94 -7.08 7.61
CA PHE A 95 3.21 -6.37 7.49
C PHE A 95 2.97 -5.02 6.84
N VAL A 96 3.48 -3.93 7.44
CA VAL A 96 3.29 -2.57 6.91
C VAL A 96 4.63 -1.98 6.51
N PHE A 97 4.76 -1.69 5.22
CA PHE A 97 5.91 -1.04 4.61
C PHE A 97 5.53 0.36 4.13
N ASP A 98 6.36 1.36 4.42
CA ASP A 98 6.15 2.73 3.96
C ASP A 98 7.41 3.23 3.26
N ILE A 99 7.30 3.62 1.98
CA ILE A 99 8.46 4.11 1.21
C ILE A 99 8.92 5.50 1.67
N ILE A 100 8.12 6.17 2.51
CA ILE A 100 8.46 7.47 3.05
C ILE A 100 9.63 7.33 4.03
N TYR A 101 10.64 8.17 3.83
CA TYR A 101 11.82 8.25 4.68
C TYR A 101 11.85 9.52 5.57
N ASN A 102 11.02 10.52 5.26
CA ASN A 102 10.91 11.73 6.05
C ASN A 102 9.44 12.06 6.34
N PRO A 103 8.96 11.83 7.57
CA PRO A 103 9.71 11.39 8.76
C PRO A 103 10.10 9.90 8.68
N LEU A 104 11.12 9.49 9.44
CA LEU A 104 11.54 8.08 9.54
C LEU A 104 10.42 7.14 10.01
N LYS A 105 9.46 7.69 10.77
CA LYS A 105 8.33 6.95 11.30
C LYS A 105 7.02 7.70 11.02
N THR A 106 6.36 7.34 9.93
CA THR A 106 5.07 7.94 9.53
C THR A 106 3.96 7.57 10.51
N LYS A 107 2.84 8.30 10.47
CA LYS A 107 1.65 7.96 11.26
C LYS A 107 1.11 6.57 10.95
N LEU A 108 1.23 6.13 9.70
CA LEU A 108 0.86 4.76 9.31
C LEU A 108 1.70 3.72 10.07
N LEU A 109 3.03 3.88 10.09
CA LEU A 109 3.91 2.96 10.80
C LEU A 109 3.67 2.99 12.31
N LYS A 110 3.48 4.18 12.91
CA LYS A 110 3.11 4.30 14.34
C LYS A 110 1.80 3.56 14.66
N ASN A 111 0.75 3.79 13.86
CA ASN A 111 -0.53 3.13 14.04
C ASN A 111 -0.43 1.61 13.87
N ALA A 112 0.39 1.13 12.94
CA ALA A 112 0.60 -0.29 12.70
C ALA A 112 1.30 -0.97 13.89
N GLU A 113 2.35 -0.35 14.42
CA GLU A 113 3.04 -0.87 15.61
C GLU A 113 2.15 -0.91 16.85
N ASP A 114 1.32 0.11 17.05
CA ASP A 114 0.35 0.12 18.16
C ASP A 114 -0.64 -1.06 18.09
N ILE A 115 -0.90 -1.59 16.89
CA ILE A 115 -1.76 -2.77 16.66
C ILE A 115 -0.96 -4.08 16.76
N GLY A 116 0.37 -4.00 16.88
CA GLY A 116 1.28 -5.14 16.94
C GLY A 116 1.73 -5.66 15.57
N CYS A 117 1.55 -4.86 14.51
CA CYS A 117 2.06 -5.21 13.18
C CYS A 117 3.59 -5.19 13.17
N LYS A 118 4.18 -6.00 12.29
CA LYS A 118 5.57 -5.80 11.87
C LYS A 118 5.64 -4.65 10.87
N THR A 119 6.62 -3.78 11.02
CA THR A 119 6.78 -2.57 10.21
C THR A 119 8.17 -2.45 9.61
N SER A 120 8.27 -1.75 8.48
CA SER A 120 9.54 -1.29 7.91
C SER A 120 9.35 0.05 7.20
N GLY A 121 10.32 0.95 7.37
CA GLY A 121 10.36 2.25 6.70
C GLY A 121 11.11 2.20 5.37
N GLY A 122 11.19 3.34 4.68
CA GLY A 122 11.81 3.42 3.35
C GLY A 122 13.35 3.44 3.34
N LEU A 123 14.00 3.31 4.50
CA LEU A 123 15.45 3.32 4.72
C LEU A 123 15.85 2.19 5.68
#